data_AF-A0A146K0C1-F1
#
_entry.id   AF-A0A146K0C1-F1
#
_cell.length_a   1.000
_cell.length_b   1.000
_cell.length_c   1.000
_cell.angle_alpha   90.00
_cell.angle_beta   90.00
_cell.angle_gamma   90.00
#
_symmetry.space_group_name_H-M   'P 1'
#
loop_
_entity.id
_entity.type
_entity.pdbx_description
1 polymer ?
#
loop_
_entity_poly.entity_id
_entity_poly.type
_entity_poly.pdbx_seq_one_letter_code
_entity_poly.pdbx_strand_id
1 'polypeptide(L)'
;PKTDPQHKWFDSVLEGDVDALATQQFLSAVEQRKYKIAKSDNEKNKLNITMTGVTAVFYAAYYGHKELFVELLKHEANCKTRQDLYLPTSEYVKPFQQYIKDLSVQAMFDKHNVEYYSFIPSDSTILQFCVYIHRIDFLVLALEEQLSQGVLDHRNSDFQNLLFLLIKYPKSYLQVKPHLQKLESQMLFENQLGQNVVGLACQYSINYLKFLLNQTDMKQHDFLLAKSKQVKEVDDVKRKQTLQDFLNLYKRGDFEPGQNDLEKVLMALKPKKQIDSNSVSHSESEKLIGNSRIGKSAPQVYEESTSMFLRIKNVSDETEKQPKTSSDEVMAKDSNFMQTEIQMNQKVVKNVNSTAVHLGKNVIDLYQNE
;
A
#
# COMPACT_ATOMS: atom_id res chain seq x y z
N PRO A 1 37.78 10.29 -7.99
CA PRO A 1 36.53 10.98 -8.39
C PRO A 1 35.94 11.77 -7.21
N LYS A 2 35.62 13.06 -7.40
CA LYS A 2 34.93 13.85 -6.37
C LYS A 2 33.51 13.30 -6.23
N THR A 3 33.17 12.79 -5.06
CA THR A 3 31.79 12.40 -4.69
C THR A 3 30.90 13.64 -4.72
N ASP A 4 29.77 13.53 -5.41
CA ASP A 4 28.72 14.55 -5.48
C ASP A 4 28.33 15.02 -4.06
N PRO A 5 28.34 16.34 -3.77
CA PRO A 5 27.91 16.87 -2.48
C PRO A 5 26.51 16.43 -2.05
N GLN A 6 25.57 16.25 -2.98
CA GLN A 6 24.23 15.77 -2.66
C GLN A 6 24.27 14.31 -2.18
N HIS A 7 25.08 13.46 -2.83
CA HIS A 7 25.21 12.06 -2.40
C HIS A 7 25.81 11.97 -0.99
N LYS A 8 26.81 12.80 -0.67
CA LYS A 8 27.35 12.87 0.69
C LYS A 8 26.28 13.27 1.70
N TRP A 9 25.43 14.23 1.35
CA TRP A 9 24.34 14.66 2.23
C TRP A 9 23.33 13.54 2.50
N PHE A 10 22.95 12.77 1.47
CA PHE A 10 22.12 11.58 1.66
C PHE A 10 22.80 10.49 2.50
N ASP A 11 24.12 10.33 2.37
CA ASP A 11 24.90 9.40 3.19
C ASP A 11 24.89 9.82 4.68
N SER A 12 25.02 11.12 4.97
CA SER A 12 24.85 11.65 6.33
C SER A 12 23.44 11.38 6.89
N VAL A 13 22.39 11.56 6.08
CA VAL A 13 21.00 11.24 6.47
C VAL A 13 20.83 9.74 6.76
N LEU A 14 21.47 8.86 5.98
CA LEU A 14 21.46 7.41 6.20
C LEU A 14 22.09 7.05 7.56
N GLU A 15 23.14 7.76 7.94
CA GLU A 15 23.84 7.61 9.22
C GLU A 15 23.10 8.25 10.41
N GLY A 16 22.06 9.05 10.15
CA GLY A 16 21.28 9.73 11.18
C GLY A 16 21.92 11.02 11.69
N ASP A 17 22.83 11.59 10.91
CA ASP A 17 23.49 12.86 11.24
C ASP A 17 22.52 14.04 11.06
N VAL A 18 22.05 14.59 12.19
CA VAL A 18 21.13 15.73 12.22
C VAL A 18 21.82 17.02 11.79
N ASP A 19 23.12 17.16 12.02
CA ASP A 19 23.88 18.37 11.66
C ASP A 19 23.95 18.56 10.14
N ALA A 20 23.80 17.47 9.37
CA ALA A 20 23.69 17.53 7.92
C ALA A 20 22.53 18.41 7.44
N LEU A 21 21.47 18.61 8.25
CA LEU A 21 20.36 19.49 7.93
C LEU A 21 20.72 20.98 7.93
N ALA A 22 21.85 21.37 8.54
CA ALA A 22 22.35 22.74 8.43
C ALA A 22 22.57 23.16 6.97
N THR A 23 22.80 22.18 6.10
CA THR A 23 22.93 22.38 4.65
C THR A 23 21.56 22.39 3.98
N GLN A 24 20.83 23.51 4.10
CA GLN A 24 19.47 23.65 3.58
C GLN A 24 19.34 23.47 2.05
N GLN A 25 20.44 23.56 1.29
CA GLN A 25 20.44 23.50 -0.17
C GLN A 25 19.88 22.18 -0.75
N PHE A 26 19.87 21.10 0.04
CA PHE A 26 19.41 19.78 -0.38
C PHE A 26 18.07 19.37 0.24
N LEU A 27 17.40 20.27 0.98
CA LEU A 27 16.05 20.00 1.47
C LEU A 27 15.11 19.80 0.28
N SER A 28 14.28 18.74 0.34
CA SER A 28 13.43 18.29 -0.77
C SER A 28 14.18 17.82 -2.02
N ALA A 29 15.51 17.74 -1.99
CA ALA A 29 16.26 17.08 -3.06
C ALA A 29 15.89 15.60 -3.08
N VAL A 30 15.91 15.01 -4.27
CA VAL A 30 15.54 13.62 -4.48
C VAL A 30 16.77 12.81 -4.83
N GLU A 31 16.93 11.66 -4.18
CA GLU A 31 18.01 10.72 -4.45
C GLU A 31 17.99 10.28 -5.91
N GLN A 32 19.11 10.48 -6.61
CA GLN A 32 19.28 10.16 -8.03
C GLN A 32 20.16 8.92 -8.25
N ARG A 33 20.86 8.44 -7.21
CA ARG A 33 21.64 7.20 -7.30
C ARG A 33 20.73 6.04 -7.62
N LYS A 34 21.26 5.07 -8.37
CA LYS A 34 20.54 3.84 -8.71
C LYS A 34 20.20 3.05 -7.44
N TYR A 35 19.04 2.41 -7.48
CA TYR A 35 18.60 1.54 -6.40
C TYR A 35 19.66 0.45 -6.15
N LYS A 36 20.04 0.28 -4.89
CA LYS A 36 21.11 -0.65 -4.50
C LYS A 36 20.82 -1.20 -3.11
N ILE A 37 21.08 -2.49 -2.95
CA ILE A 37 21.19 -3.14 -1.63
C ILE A 37 22.66 -3.48 -1.39
N ALA A 38 23.16 -3.11 -0.22
CA ALA A 38 24.48 -3.47 0.28
C ALA A 38 24.35 -4.07 1.68
N LYS A 39 25.30 -4.92 2.09
CA LYS A 39 25.41 -5.32 3.49
C LYS A 39 26.16 -4.21 4.24
N SER A 40 25.74 -3.91 5.46
CA SER A 40 26.52 -3.05 6.35
C SER A 40 27.78 -3.80 6.79
N ASP A 41 28.93 -3.13 6.72
CA ASP A 41 30.20 -3.71 7.17
C ASP A 41 30.24 -3.83 8.71
N ASN A 42 29.49 -2.98 9.41
CA ASN A 42 29.52 -2.86 10.87
C ASN A 42 28.49 -3.73 11.59
N GLU A 43 27.41 -4.12 10.91
CA GLU A 43 26.28 -4.81 11.54
C GLU A 43 25.90 -6.07 10.76
N LYS A 44 26.08 -7.23 11.41
CA LYS A 44 25.73 -8.52 10.83
C LYS A 44 24.23 -8.55 10.52
N ASN A 45 23.90 -8.76 9.25
CA ASN A 45 22.55 -8.83 8.69
C ASN A 45 21.82 -7.49 8.50
N LYS A 46 22.44 -6.33 8.73
CA LYS A 46 21.83 -5.05 8.36
C LYS A 46 22.07 -4.78 6.88
N LEU A 47 21.01 -4.37 6.19
CA LEU A 47 21.05 -3.99 4.78
C LEU A 47 21.04 -2.46 4.69
N ASN A 48 21.99 -1.92 3.93
CA ASN A 48 22.02 -0.52 3.51
C ASN A 48 21.39 -0.44 2.12
N ILE A 49 20.30 0.30 2.01
CA ILE A 49 19.51 0.47 0.80
C ILE A 49 19.59 1.92 0.33
N THR A 50 19.96 2.08 -0.93
CA THR A 50 19.80 3.33 -1.67
C THR A 50 18.42 3.32 -2.32
N MET A 51 17.53 4.19 -1.85
CA MET A 51 16.19 4.39 -2.38
C MET A 51 16.22 5.54 -3.41
N THR A 52 16.12 5.22 -4.69
CA THR A 52 16.03 6.23 -5.76
C THR A 52 14.66 6.88 -5.76
N GLY A 53 14.59 8.17 -6.10
CA GLY A 53 13.31 8.83 -6.31
C GLY A 53 12.58 9.24 -5.03
N VAL A 54 13.26 9.25 -3.88
CA VAL A 54 12.71 9.75 -2.60
C VAL A 54 13.57 10.87 -2.02
N THR A 55 12.99 11.68 -1.14
CA THR A 55 13.69 12.71 -0.37
C THR A 55 14.23 12.15 0.96
N ALA A 56 14.93 12.97 1.75
CA ALA A 56 15.55 12.55 3.00
C ALA A 56 14.56 12.06 4.06
N VAL A 57 13.34 12.61 4.13
CA VAL A 57 12.34 12.22 5.15
C VAL A 57 11.97 10.73 5.05
N PHE A 58 11.99 10.17 3.84
CA PHE A 58 11.76 8.73 3.60
C PHE A 58 12.90 7.88 4.15
N TYR A 59 14.16 8.33 4.00
CA TYR A 59 15.32 7.69 4.61
C TYR A 59 15.23 7.72 6.13
N ALA A 60 14.93 8.87 6.73
CA ALA A 60 14.80 9.00 8.17
C ALA A 60 13.73 8.05 8.74
N ALA A 61 12.57 7.93 8.07
CA ALA A 61 11.54 6.97 8.44
C ALA A 61 11.99 5.51 8.32
N TYR A 62 12.63 5.16 7.20
CA TYR A 62 13.08 3.80 6.94
C TYR A 62 14.14 3.33 7.96
N TYR A 63 15.17 4.15 8.19
CA TYR A 63 16.26 3.82 9.12
C TYR A 63 15.93 4.08 10.60
N GLY A 64 14.83 4.76 10.89
CA GLY A 64 14.36 4.98 12.25
C GLY A 64 14.99 6.16 12.98
N HIS A 65 15.44 7.17 12.23
CA HIS A 65 16.02 8.40 12.76
C HIS A 65 14.91 9.39 13.14
N LYS A 66 14.33 9.23 14.34
CA LYS A 66 13.14 9.99 14.78
C LYS A 66 13.34 11.50 14.78
N GLU A 67 14.47 11.97 15.32
CA GLU A 67 14.78 13.40 15.39
C GLU A 67 14.91 14.01 13.99
N LEU A 68 15.73 13.36 13.15
CA LEU A 68 15.90 13.74 11.75
C LEU A 68 14.57 13.74 10.97
N PHE A 69 13.71 12.76 11.22
CA PHE A 69 12.39 12.68 10.60
C PHE A 69 11.50 13.87 10.97
N VAL A 70 11.42 14.24 12.26
CA VAL A 70 10.61 15.37 12.72
C VAL A 70 11.10 16.68 12.11
N GLU A 71 12.42 16.90 12.06
CA GLU A 71 12.99 18.10 11.44
C GLU A 71 12.73 18.16 9.92
N LEU A 72 12.95 17.04 9.22
CA LEU A 72 12.71 16.97 7.78
C LEU A 72 11.22 17.09 7.41
N LEU A 73 10.32 16.59 8.25
CA LEU A 73 8.88 16.62 7.99
C LEU A 73 8.35 18.07 7.82
N LYS A 74 8.95 19.04 8.52
CA LYS A 74 8.63 20.48 8.39
C LYS A 74 8.83 21.01 6.97
N HIS A 75 9.75 20.40 6.22
CA HIS A 75 10.11 20.82 4.86
C HIS A 75 9.57 19.86 3.78
N GLU A 76 9.47 18.58 4.10
CA GLU A 76 9.25 17.51 3.11
C GLU A 76 7.91 16.78 3.27
N ALA A 77 6.99 17.23 4.12
CA ALA A 77 5.68 16.58 4.32
C ALA A 77 4.87 16.41 3.01
N ASN A 78 5.04 17.33 2.05
CA ASN A 78 4.36 17.29 0.76
C ASN A 78 5.12 16.46 -0.30
N CYS A 79 6.33 15.98 0.01
CA CYS A 79 7.12 15.17 -0.89
C CYS A 79 6.53 13.77 -1.03
N LYS A 80 6.79 13.16 -2.19
CA LYS A 80 6.22 11.88 -2.59
C LYS A 80 7.28 11.03 -3.30
N THR A 81 7.08 9.72 -3.30
CA THR A 81 7.91 8.81 -4.09
C THR A 81 7.77 9.14 -5.59
N ARG A 82 8.87 9.21 -6.33
CA ARG A 82 8.84 9.49 -7.78
C ARG A 82 8.70 8.25 -8.65
N GLN A 83 8.95 7.08 -8.08
CA GLN A 83 8.91 5.80 -8.77
C GLN A 83 8.48 4.71 -7.78
N ASP A 84 8.12 3.55 -8.31
CA ASP A 84 7.80 2.39 -7.51
C ASP A 84 9.05 1.88 -6.77
N LEU A 85 8.87 1.41 -5.55
CA LEU A 85 9.95 0.90 -4.70
C LEU A 85 9.65 -0.50 -4.21
N TYR A 86 10.72 -1.27 -4.01
CA TYR A 86 10.68 -2.54 -3.31
C TYR A 86 11.62 -2.42 -2.11
N LEU A 87 11.09 -2.42 -0.90
CA LEU A 87 11.88 -2.23 0.31
C LEU A 87 11.82 -3.47 1.20
N PRO A 88 12.96 -4.05 1.60
CA PRO A 88 13.02 -5.09 2.62
C PRO A 88 12.28 -4.68 3.89
N THR A 89 11.56 -5.62 4.50
CA THR A 89 10.84 -5.42 5.76
C THR A 89 11.15 -6.55 6.73
N SER A 90 10.83 -6.33 8.01
CA SER A 90 11.03 -7.34 9.06
C SER A 90 9.94 -8.41 9.08
N GLU A 91 8.81 -8.20 8.40
CA GLU A 91 7.67 -9.10 8.41
C GLU A 91 6.93 -9.13 7.08
N TYR A 92 6.33 -10.30 6.81
CA TYR A 92 5.48 -10.51 5.66
C TYR A 92 4.10 -9.87 5.84
N VAL A 93 3.71 -9.00 4.91
CA VAL A 93 2.36 -8.42 4.83
C VAL A 93 1.81 -8.63 3.43
N LYS A 94 0.98 -9.67 3.28
CA LYS A 94 0.44 -10.13 1.97
C LYS A 94 -0.06 -9.00 1.07
N PRO A 95 -0.86 -8.02 1.55
CA PRO A 95 -1.35 -6.94 0.67
C PRO A 95 -0.28 -6.00 0.12
N PHE A 96 0.91 -5.97 0.74
CA PHE A 96 2.01 -5.08 0.37
C PHE A 96 3.11 -5.81 -0.40
N GLN A 97 3.18 -7.14 -0.33
CA GLN A 97 4.20 -7.92 -1.06
C GLN A 97 3.70 -8.30 -2.46
N GLN A 98 3.92 -7.43 -3.44
CA GLN A 98 3.59 -7.68 -4.85
C GLN A 98 4.77 -8.29 -5.63
N TYR A 99 4.50 -8.89 -6.79
CA TYR A 99 5.54 -9.42 -7.67
C TYR A 99 6.58 -8.36 -8.10
N ILE A 100 7.86 -8.71 -8.06
CA ILE A 100 8.96 -7.83 -8.49
C ILE A 100 9.08 -7.90 -10.01
N LYS A 101 8.66 -6.84 -10.70
CA LYS A 101 8.74 -6.76 -12.18
C LYS A 101 10.16 -6.45 -12.67
N ASP A 102 10.95 -5.75 -11.87
CA ASP A 102 12.33 -5.39 -12.21
C ASP A 102 13.29 -6.53 -11.85
N LEU A 103 13.81 -7.22 -12.88
CA LEU A 103 14.75 -8.34 -12.73
C LEU A 103 16.04 -7.93 -12.00
N SER A 104 16.46 -6.67 -12.10
CA SER A 104 17.65 -6.19 -11.39
C SER A 104 17.39 -6.10 -9.88
N VAL A 105 16.18 -5.69 -9.48
CA VAL A 105 15.75 -5.67 -8.08
C VAL A 105 15.60 -7.10 -7.56
N GLN A 106 14.96 -8.00 -8.31
CA GLN A 106 14.83 -9.40 -7.93
C GLN A 106 16.21 -10.05 -7.71
N ALA A 107 17.15 -9.85 -8.64
CA ALA A 107 18.51 -10.37 -8.51
C ALA A 107 19.24 -9.82 -7.27
N MET A 108 18.99 -8.56 -6.87
CA MET A 108 19.50 -8.01 -5.62
C MET A 108 18.86 -8.67 -4.39
N PHE A 109 17.56 -8.95 -4.42
CA PHE A 109 16.86 -9.58 -3.31
C PHE A 109 17.36 -11.01 -3.11
N ASP A 110 17.52 -11.77 -4.20
CA ASP A 110 18.07 -13.11 -4.19
C ASP A 110 19.50 -13.12 -3.65
N LYS A 111 20.36 -12.22 -4.16
CA LYS A 111 21.76 -12.08 -3.71
C LYS A 111 21.87 -11.79 -2.21
N HIS A 112 20.93 -11.02 -1.66
CA HIS A 112 20.93 -10.59 -0.27
C HIS A 112 20.01 -11.44 0.64
N ASN A 113 19.39 -12.49 0.10
CA ASN A 113 18.41 -13.34 0.79
C ASN A 113 17.27 -12.54 1.45
N VAL A 114 16.71 -11.57 0.72
CA VAL A 114 15.56 -10.78 1.19
C VAL A 114 14.29 -11.62 1.03
N GLU A 115 13.72 -12.08 2.15
CA GLU A 115 12.50 -12.90 2.16
C GLU A 115 11.22 -12.05 2.15
N TYR A 116 11.21 -10.97 2.95
CA TYR A 116 10.05 -10.10 3.13
C TYR A 116 10.35 -8.70 2.65
N TYR A 117 9.37 -8.12 1.97
CA TYR A 117 9.45 -6.78 1.46
C TYR A 117 8.07 -6.18 1.23
N SER A 118 8.06 -4.86 1.08
CA SER A 118 6.87 -4.11 0.65
C SER A 118 7.12 -3.46 -0.70
N PHE A 119 6.15 -3.64 -1.59
CA PHE A 119 5.99 -2.84 -2.80
C PHE A 119 5.31 -1.52 -2.42
N ILE A 120 5.94 -0.41 -2.80
CA ILE A 120 5.45 0.94 -2.54
C ILE A 120 5.23 1.60 -3.89
N PRO A 121 3.96 1.87 -4.27
CA PRO A 121 3.67 2.56 -5.51
C PRO A 121 4.30 3.96 -5.53
N SER A 122 4.61 4.42 -6.72
CA SER A 122 4.91 5.82 -7.02
C SER A 122 3.82 6.78 -6.53
N ASP A 123 4.18 8.05 -6.40
CA ASP A 123 3.31 9.12 -5.89
C ASP A 123 2.78 8.80 -4.48
N SER A 124 3.49 8.02 -3.66
CA SER A 124 3.12 7.78 -2.27
C SER A 124 3.66 8.87 -1.35
N THR A 125 2.81 9.40 -0.46
CA THR A 125 3.24 10.36 0.57
C THR A 125 4.06 9.68 1.66
N ILE A 126 4.74 10.48 2.49
CA ILE A 126 5.45 9.97 3.66
C ILE A 126 4.52 9.22 4.64
N LEU A 127 3.25 9.62 4.77
CA LEU A 127 2.28 8.92 5.62
C LEU A 127 2.00 7.50 5.13
N GLN A 128 1.75 7.37 3.82
CA GLN A 128 1.49 6.08 3.18
C GLN A 128 2.74 5.20 3.24
N PHE A 129 3.91 5.79 2.99
CA PHE A 129 5.20 5.12 3.09
C PHE A 129 5.40 4.47 4.45
N CYS A 130 5.17 5.20 5.56
CA CYS A 130 5.28 4.67 6.92
C CYS A 130 4.40 3.42 7.16
N VAL A 131 3.21 3.34 6.55
CA VAL A 131 2.36 2.15 6.63
C VAL A 131 2.98 0.98 5.87
N TYR A 132 3.46 1.19 4.64
CA TYR A 132 4.10 0.14 3.84
C TYR A 132 5.34 -0.45 4.51
N ILE A 133 6.15 0.36 5.19
CA ILE A 133 7.36 -0.10 5.89
C ILE A 133 7.09 -0.49 7.35
N HIS A 134 5.82 -0.55 7.76
CA HIS A 134 5.36 -0.94 9.09
C HIS A 134 5.89 -0.06 10.24
N ARG A 135 6.26 1.20 9.96
CA ARG A 135 6.73 2.20 10.93
C ARG A 135 5.58 3.06 11.42
N ILE A 136 4.63 2.43 12.10
CA ILE A 136 3.43 3.11 12.62
C ILE A 136 3.78 4.17 13.67
N ASP A 137 4.88 3.99 14.40
CA ASP A 137 5.39 5.01 15.32
C ASP A 137 5.76 6.31 14.59
N PHE A 138 6.34 6.24 13.40
CA PHE A 138 6.64 7.42 12.57
C PHE A 138 5.40 8.01 11.93
N LEU A 139 4.41 7.18 11.57
CA LEU A 139 3.12 7.67 11.12
C LEU A 139 2.42 8.48 12.22
N VAL A 140 2.42 7.99 13.47
CA VAL A 140 1.82 8.70 14.60
C VAL A 140 2.51 10.05 14.81
N LEU A 141 3.85 10.10 14.82
CA LEU A 141 4.60 11.36 14.89
C LEU A 141 4.16 12.34 13.79
N ALA A 142 4.05 11.86 12.54
CA ALA A 142 3.62 12.73 11.44
C ALA A 142 2.15 13.18 11.58
N LEU A 143 1.28 12.32 12.08
CA LEU A 143 -0.13 12.66 12.33
C LEU A 143 -0.32 13.55 13.55
N GLU A 144 0.67 13.74 14.42
CA GLU A 144 0.64 14.73 15.50
C GLU A 144 0.88 16.15 14.97
N GLU A 145 1.62 16.28 13.87
CA GLU A 145 1.88 17.54 13.19
C GLU A 145 0.66 18.13 12.47
N GLN A 146 0.73 19.44 12.17
CA GLN A 146 -0.28 20.16 11.38
C GLN A 146 -0.05 19.95 9.88
N LEU A 147 -0.41 18.77 9.39
CA LEU A 147 -0.34 18.45 7.96
C LEU A 147 -1.46 19.10 7.16
N SER A 148 -1.17 19.44 5.89
CA SER A 148 -2.18 19.96 4.98
C SER A 148 -3.19 18.86 4.61
N GLN A 149 -4.44 19.24 4.37
CA GLN A 149 -5.48 18.31 3.94
C GLN A 149 -5.11 17.60 2.63
N GLY A 150 -4.37 18.27 1.73
CA GLY A 150 -3.88 17.70 0.48
C GLY A 150 -2.94 16.51 0.69
N VAL A 151 -2.15 16.49 1.78
CA VAL A 151 -1.30 15.33 2.13
C VAL A 151 -2.12 14.20 2.71
N LEU A 152 -3.10 14.53 3.57
CA LEU A 152 -3.97 13.54 4.19
C LEU A 152 -4.81 12.82 3.13
N ASP A 153 -5.50 13.57 2.26
CA ASP A 153 -6.39 13.05 1.22
C ASP A 153 -5.67 12.55 -0.03
N HIS A 154 -4.34 12.57 -0.03
CA HIS A 154 -3.55 12.13 -1.17
C HIS A 154 -3.82 10.65 -1.50
N ARG A 155 -3.75 10.33 -2.79
CA ARG A 155 -3.90 8.98 -3.34
C ARG A 155 -2.67 8.66 -4.17
N ASN A 156 -2.04 7.51 -3.90
CA ASN A 156 -0.88 7.08 -4.68
C ASN A 156 -1.27 6.61 -6.10
N SER A 157 -0.28 6.17 -6.89
CA SER A 157 -0.50 5.69 -8.26
C SER A 157 -1.39 4.44 -8.35
N ASP A 158 -1.53 3.68 -7.27
CA ASP A 158 -2.48 2.57 -7.13
C ASP A 158 -3.89 3.03 -6.69
N PHE A 159 -4.14 4.34 -6.66
CA PHE A 159 -5.39 4.97 -6.21
C PHE A 159 -5.79 4.60 -4.76
N GLN A 160 -4.81 4.44 -3.88
CA GLN A 160 -5.02 4.14 -2.46
C GLN A 160 -4.71 5.37 -1.61
N ASN A 161 -5.63 5.72 -0.72
CA ASN A 161 -5.42 6.72 0.32
C ASN A 161 -4.85 6.07 1.60
N LEU A 162 -4.51 6.89 2.60
CA LEU A 162 -3.92 6.41 3.85
C LEU A 162 -4.84 5.42 4.59
N LEU A 163 -6.14 5.70 4.66
CA LEU A 163 -7.10 4.85 5.35
C LEU A 163 -7.22 3.45 4.72
N PHE A 164 -7.14 3.35 3.39
CA PHE A 164 -7.10 2.05 2.68
C PHE A 164 -5.91 1.21 3.13
N LEU A 165 -4.72 1.83 3.24
CA LEU A 165 -3.50 1.14 3.65
C LEU A 165 -3.56 0.69 5.11
N LEU A 166 -4.05 1.56 6.00
CA LEU A 166 -4.24 1.24 7.41
C LEU A 166 -5.17 0.04 7.61
N ILE A 167 -6.27 -0.05 6.85
CA ILE A 167 -7.18 -1.19 6.90
C ILE A 167 -6.48 -2.49 6.49
N LYS A 168 -5.63 -2.45 5.46
CA LYS A 168 -4.82 -3.59 4.97
C LYS A 168 -3.73 -4.02 5.95
N TYR A 169 -3.39 -3.18 6.94
CA TYR A 169 -2.41 -3.48 7.98
C TYR A 169 -3.04 -3.43 9.39
N PRO A 170 -3.83 -4.44 9.80
CA PRO A 170 -4.67 -4.37 11.01
C PRO A 170 -3.93 -4.09 12.32
N LYS A 171 -2.62 -4.41 12.38
CA LYS A 171 -1.76 -4.17 13.54
C LYS A 171 -1.61 -2.68 13.87
N SER A 172 -1.82 -1.77 12.92
CA SER A 172 -1.74 -0.33 13.17
C SER A 172 -2.87 0.21 14.04
N TYR A 173 -4.02 -0.47 14.09
CA TYR A 173 -5.27 0.09 14.61
C TYR A 173 -5.11 0.75 15.99
N LEU A 174 -4.52 0.04 16.96
CA LEU A 174 -4.41 0.54 18.34
C LEU A 174 -3.60 1.83 18.43
N GLN A 175 -2.53 1.95 17.65
CA GLN A 175 -1.64 3.11 17.66
C GLN A 175 -2.25 4.31 16.93
N VAL A 176 -2.94 4.07 15.81
CA VAL A 176 -3.50 5.17 15.01
C VAL A 176 -4.91 5.58 15.43
N LYS A 177 -5.61 4.78 16.24
CA LYS A 177 -6.99 5.04 16.69
C LYS A 177 -7.23 6.49 17.15
N PRO A 178 -6.35 7.11 17.96
CA PRO A 178 -6.54 8.50 18.41
C PRO A 178 -6.54 9.53 17.27
N HIS A 179 -5.98 9.20 16.11
CA HIS A 179 -5.81 10.10 14.98
C HIS A 179 -6.77 9.83 13.83
N LEU A 180 -7.60 8.77 13.90
CA LEU A 180 -8.46 8.37 12.78
C LEU A 180 -9.51 9.42 12.41
N GLN A 181 -9.89 10.30 13.34
CA GLN A 181 -10.78 11.43 13.04
C GLN A 181 -10.19 12.38 11.99
N LYS A 182 -8.86 12.52 11.92
CA LYS A 182 -8.18 13.32 10.88
C LYS A 182 -8.38 12.75 9.47
N LEU A 183 -8.84 11.50 9.35
CA LEU A 183 -9.02 10.79 8.08
C LEU A 183 -10.51 10.61 7.71
N GLU A 184 -11.42 11.34 8.37
CA GLU A 184 -12.86 11.23 8.14
C GLU A 184 -13.28 11.50 6.68
N SER A 185 -12.63 12.46 6.02
CA SER A 185 -12.82 12.75 4.59
C SER A 185 -12.57 11.54 3.69
N GLN A 186 -11.69 10.62 4.10
CA GLN A 186 -11.30 9.44 3.33
C GLN A 186 -12.30 8.30 3.42
N MET A 187 -13.25 8.35 4.36
CA MET A 187 -14.24 7.27 4.56
C MET A 187 -15.22 7.16 3.39
N LEU A 188 -15.49 8.28 2.72
CA LEU A 188 -16.37 8.36 1.56
C LEU A 188 -15.67 7.96 0.25
N PHE A 189 -14.37 7.63 0.31
CA PHE A 189 -13.60 7.33 -0.88
C PHE A 189 -13.94 5.94 -1.44
N GLU A 190 -14.15 5.91 -2.76
CA GLU A 190 -14.25 4.72 -3.58
C GLU A 190 -13.30 4.86 -4.77
N ASN A 191 -12.48 3.84 -5.01
CA ASN A 191 -11.56 3.86 -6.14
C ASN A 191 -12.25 3.43 -7.45
N GLN A 192 -11.51 3.51 -8.56
CA GLN A 192 -12.03 3.19 -9.90
C GLN A 192 -12.46 1.72 -10.06
N LEU A 193 -12.01 0.83 -9.16
CA LEU A 193 -12.38 -0.59 -9.13
C LEU A 193 -13.62 -0.85 -8.24
N GLY A 194 -14.25 0.19 -7.69
CA GLY A 194 -15.37 0.08 -6.76
C GLY A 194 -14.98 -0.36 -5.34
N GLN A 195 -13.67 -0.40 -5.03
CA GLN A 195 -13.21 -0.71 -3.68
C GLN A 195 -13.45 0.48 -2.77
N ASN A 196 -13.94 0.21 -1.56
CA ASN A 196 -14.24 1.19 -0.53
C ASN A 196 -13.81 0.65 0.85
N VAL A 197 -13.80 1.54 1.85
CA VAL A 197 -13.33 1.22 3.21
C VAL A 197 -14.12 0.09 3.89
N VAL A 198 -15.44 -0.05 3.62
CA VAL A 198 -16.26 -1.11 4.23
C VAL A 198 -15.88 -2.48 3.68
N GLY A 199 -15.80 -2.59 2.36
CA GLY A 199 -15.37 -3.83 1.70
C GLY A 199 -13.97 -4.25 2.14
N LEU A 200 -13.03 -3.30 2.18
CA LEU A 200 -11.67 -3.55 2.66
C LEU A 200 -11.65 -3.97 4.14
N ALA A 201 -12.42 -3.32 5.01
CA ALA A 201 -12.44 -3.67 6.43
C ALA A 201 -13.04 -5.06 6.66
N CYS A 202 -14.07 -5.44 5.89
CA CYS A 202 -14.59 -6.81 5.86
C CYS A 202 -13.54 -7.83 5.39
N GLN A 203 -12.62 -7.44 4.50
CA GLN A 203 -11.56 -8.32 4.01
C GLN A 203 -10.35 -8.40 4.95
N TYR A 204 -9.98 -7.31 5.64
CA TYR A 204 -8.71 -7.22 6.37
C TYR A 204 -8.82 -7.00 7.89
N SER A 205 -9.79 -6.23 8.40
CA SER A 205 -9.76 -5.81 9.81
C SER A 205 -11.11 -5.58 10.46
N ILE A 206 -11.42 -6.40 11.47
CA ILE A 206 -12.61 -6.23 12.31
C ILE A 206 -12.58 -4.93 13.13
N ASN A 207 -11.41 -4.48 13.58
CA ASN A 207 -11.30 -3.29 14.41
C ASN A 207 -11.57 -2.02 13.59
N TYR A 208 -11.03 -1.95 12.38
CA TYR A 208 -11.38 -0.88 11.44
C TYR A 208 -12.85 -0.98 11.03
N LEU A 209 -13.41 -2.17 10.81
CA LEU A 209 -14.83 -2.34 10.49
C LEU A 209 -15.71 -1.75 11.60
N LYS A 210 -15.46 -2.11 12.87
CA LYS A 210 -16.19 -1.55 14.01
C LYS A 210 -16.05 -0.03 14.10
N PHE A 211 -14.85 0.49 13.90
CA PHE A 211 -14.63 1.94 13.88
C PHE A 211 -15.45 2.63 12.79
N LEU A 212 -15.48 2.09 11.57
CA LEU A 212 -16.27 2.64 10.47
C LEU A 212 -17.77 2.56 10.79
N LEU A 213 -18.27 1.43 11.29
CA LEU A 213 -19.69 1.27 11.59
C LEU A 213 -20.16 2.09 12.82
N ASN A 214 -19.23 2.67 13.58
CA ASN A 214 -19.48 3.57 14.71
C ASN A 214 -19.42 5.05 14.34
N GLN A 215 -19.29 5.42 13.06
CA GLN A 215 -19.30 6.83 12.67
C GLN A 215 -20.64 7.50 12.98
N THR A 216 -20.55 8.75 13.43
CA THR A 216 -21.70 9.53 13.90
C THR A 216 -22.17 10.55 12.87
N ASP A 217 -21.32 10.92 11.91
CA ASP A 217 -21.71 11.78 10.80
C ASP A 217 -22.71 11.08 9.89
N MET A 218 -23.86 11.73 9.66
CA MET A 218 -24.96 11.15 8.88
C MET A 218 -24.57 10.83 7.43
N LYS A 219 -23.77 11.70 6.78
CA LYS A 219 -23.39 11.48 5.38
C LYS A 219 -22.47 10.28 5.24
N GLN A 220 -21.50 10.15 6.14
CA GLN A 220 -20.65 8.98 6.24
C GLN A 220 -21.47 7.74 6.55
N HIS A 221 -22.36 7.82 7.53
CA HIS A 221 -23.20 6.69 7.91
C HIS A 221 -24.06 6.17 6.74
N ASP A 222 -24.72 7.05 5.99
CA ASP A 222 -25.53 6.66 4.82
C ASP A 222 -24.68 5.99 3.74
N PHE A 223 -23.49 6.53 3.47
CA PHE A 223 -22.53 5.91 2.55
C PHE A 223 -22.10 4.52 3.03
N LEU A 224 -21.68 4.40 4.30
CA LEU A 224 -21.20 3.16 4.88
C LEU A 224 -22.30 2.09 4.90
N LEU A 225 -23.55 2.48 5.17
CA LEU A 225 -24.71 1.59 5.08
C LEU A 225 -24.96 1.12 3.64
N ALA A 226 -24.93 2.03 2.67
CA ALA A 226 -25.10 1.70 1.26
C ALA A 226 -24.03 0.70 0.80
N LYS A 227 -22.76 0.92 1.19
CA LYS A 227 -21.66 0.02 0.88
C LYS A 227 -21.72 -1.30 1.64
N SER A 228 -22.16 -1.29 2.90
CA SER A 228 -22.37 -2.51 3.70
C SER A 228 -23.37 -3.48 3.03
N LYS A 229 -24.43 -2.95 2.40
CA LYS A 229 -25.40 -3.75 1.65
C LYS A 229 -24.84 -4.37 0.36
N GLN A 230 -23.75 -3.81 -0.18
CA GLN A 230 -23.11 -4.27 -1.42
C GLN A 230 -22.08 -5.38 -1.18
N VAL A 231 -21.65 -5.60 0.07
CA VAL A 231 -20.69 -6.66 0.43
C VAL A 231 -21.38 -8.02 0.33
N LYS A 232 -20.98 -8.82 -0.67
CA LYS A 232 -21.58 -10.14 -0.93
C LYS A 232 -20.99 -11.26 -0.09
N GLU A 233 -19.67 -11.26 0.08
CA GLU A 233 -18.92 -12.35 0.69
C GLU A 233 -17.96 -11.81 1.74
N VAL A 234 -17.97 -12.43 2.92
CA VAL A 234 -17.08 -12.13 4.04
C VAL A 234 -16.64 -13.46 4.64
N ASP A 235 -15.39 -13.83 4.41
CA ASP A 235 -14.85 -15.14 4.80
C ASP A 235 -14.78 -15.33 6.31
N ASP A 236 -14.47 -14.25 7.04
CA ASP A 236 -14.32 -14.31 8.50
C ASP A 236 -15.69 -14.19 9.19
N VAL A 237 -16.01 -15.19 10.00
CA VAL A 237 -17.28 -15.30 10.72
C VAL A 237 -17.53 -14.09 11.62
N LYS A 238 -16.52 -13.56 12.31
CA LYS A 238 -16.70 -12.43 13.24
C LYS A 238 -16.99 -11.13 12.49
N ARG A 239 -16.31 -10.88 11.36
CA ARG A 239 -16.57 -9.73 10.50
C ARG A 239 -17.95 -9.83 9.85
N LYS A 240 -18.32 -11.02 9.37
CA LYS A 240 -19.66 -11.29 8.83
C LYS A 240 -20.74 -11.01 9.87
N GLN A 241 -20.59 -11.52 11.10
CA GLN A 241 -21.51 -11.27 12.19
C GLN A 241 -21.60 -9.78 12.53
N THR A 242 -20.47 -9.10 12.68
CA THR A 242 -20.43 -7.65 12.98
C THR A 242 -21.19 -6.84 11.93
N LEU A 243 -21.01 -7.17 10.65
CA LEU A 243 -21.72 -6.52 9.54
C LEU A 243 -23.24 -6.81 9.59
N GLN A 244 -23.62 -8.06 9.85
CA GLN A 244 -25.02 -8.45 9.96
C GLN A 244 -25.72 -7.77 11.15
N ASP A 245 -25.05 -7.68 12.30
CA ASP A 245 -25.57 -7.00 13.49
C ASP A 245 -25.85 -5.53 13.20
N PHE A 246 -24.90 -4.83 12.56
CA PHE A 246 -25.08 -3.45 12.12
C PHE A 246 -26.27 -3.29 11.17
N LEU A 247 -26.37 -4.13 10.14
CA LEU A 247 -27.49 -4.09 9.19
C LEU A 247 -28.84 -4.37 9.86
N ASN A 248 -28.87 -5.26 10.86
CA ASN A 248 -30.09 -5.59 11.60
C ASN A 248 -30.52 -4.45 12.53
N LEU A 249 -29.59 -3.78 13.22
CA LEU A 249 -29.88 -2.60 14.03
C LEU A 249 -30.53 -1.50 13.19
N TYR A 250 -29.95 -1.22 12.02
CA TYR A 250 -30.50 -0.22 11.13
C TYR A 250 -31.91 -0.57 10.64
N LYS A 251 -32.16 -1.84 10.28
CA LYS A 251 -33.49 -2.30 9.84
C LYS A 251 -34.58 -2.13 10.91
N ARG A 252 -34.22 -2.18 12.19
CA ARG A 252 -35.18 -2.01 13.30
C ARG A 252 -35.51 -0.55 13.59
N GLY A 253 -34.73 0.40 13.06
CA GLY A 253 -34.81 1.81 13.45
C GLY A 253 -34.21 2.09 14.83
N ASP A 254 -33.52 1.12 15.43
CA ASP A 254 -32.91 1.22 16.76
C ASP A 254 -31.55 1.93 16.73
N PHE A 255 -31.17 2.54 15.61
CA PHE A 255 -29.86 3.18 15.44
C PHE A 255 -29.98 4.69 15.51
N GLU A 256 -29.50 5.29 16.60
CA GLU A 256 -29.22 6.71 16.68
C GLU A 256 -27.71 6.97 16.50
N PRO A 257 -27.29 7.67 15.42
CA PRO A 257 -25.90 8.06 15.24
C PRO A 257 -25.40 8.84 16.47
N GLY A 258 -24.28 8.42 17.07
CA GLY A 258 -23.69 9.08 18.23
C GLY A 258 -23.85 8.36 19.58
N GLN A 259 -24.76 7.39 19.71
CA GLN A 259 -25.06 6.79 21.02
C GLN A 259 -24.15 5.60 21.44
N ASN A 260 -23.08 5.29 20.68
CA ASN A 260 -22.18 4.15 20.93
C ASN A 260 -22.92 2.80 21.02
N ASP A 261 -24.10 2.70 20.40
CA ASP A 261 -25.02 1.58 20.58
C ASP A 261 -24.51 0.27 19.98
N LEU A 262 -23.66 0.33 18.96
CA LEU A 262 -23.08 -0.89 18.39
C LEU A 262 -22.19 -1.61 19.41
N GLU A 263 -21.42 -0.90 20.23
CA GLU A 263 -20.64 -1.57 21.29
C GLU A 263 -21.54 -2.18 22.36
N LYS A 264 -22.61 -1.47 22.76
CA LYS A 264 -23.61 -2.02 23.71
C LYS A 264 -24.27 -3.27 23.15
N VAL A 265 -24.66 -3.25 21.88
CA VAL A 265 -25.30 -4.38 21.19
C VAL A 265 -24.33 -5.55 21.03
N LEU A 266 -23.10 -5.28 20.59
CA LEU A 266 -22.05 -6.31 20.49
C LEU A 266 -21.70 -6.91 21.87
N MET A 267 -21.84 -6.15 22.96
CA MET A 267 -21.72 -6.67 24.31
C MET A 267 -22.94 -7.49 24.73
N ALA A 268 -24.16 -7.06 24.37
CA ALA A 268 -25.41 -7.77 24.68
C ALA A 268 -25.57 -9.08 23.91
N LEU A 269 -25.02 -9.16 22.70
CA LEU A 269 -25.01 -10.36 21.85
C LEU A 269 -23.94 -11.38 22.23
N LYS A 270 -23.06 -11.09 23.19
CA LYS A 270 -22.20 -12.13 23.74
C LYS A 270 -23.10 -13.21 24.32
N PRO A 271 -23.01 -14.47 23.86
CA PRO A 271 -23.82 -15.54 24.40
C PRO A 271 -23.58 -15.52 25.91
N LYS A 272 -24.66 -15.33 26.68
CA LYS A 272 -24.63 -15.55 28.11
C LYS A 272 -24.02 -16.94 28.25
N LYS A 273 -22.77 -17.03 28.74
CA LYS A 273 -22.20 -18.31 29.12
C LYS A 273 -23.27 -18.93 30.00
N GLN A 274 -23.92 -19.99 29.51
CA GLN A 274 -24.68 -20.85 30.39
C GLN A 274 -23.64 -21.33 31.38
N ILE A 275 -23.69 -20.75 32.58
CA ILE A 275 -22.97 -21.27 33.71
C ILE A 275 -23.70 -22.58 33.98
N ASP A 276 -23.20 -23.66 33.39
CA ASP A 276 -23.58 -25.00 33.82
C ASP A 276 -23.07 -25.13 35.25
N SER A 277 -23.95 -24.84 36.19
CA SER A 277 -23.79 -25.12 37.61
C SER A 277 -23.89 -26.63 37.80
N ASN A 278 -22.86 -27.36 37.39
CA ASN A 278 -22.57 -28.70 37.86
C ASN A 278 -21.12 -28.77 38.30
N SER A 279 -20.96 -28.47 39.59
CA SER A 279 -19.80 -28.77 40.40
C SER A 279 -19.49 -30.27 40.39
N VAL A 280 -18.31 -30.65 39.88
CA VAL A 280 -17.60 -31.82 40.39
C VAL A 280 -16.18 -31.39 40.73
N SER A 281 -15.90 -31.41 42.02
CA SER A 281 -14.59 -31.28 42.64
C SER A 281 -13.70 -32.46 42.22
N HIS A 282 -12.52 -32.19 41.68
CA HIS A 282 -11.35 -33.00 42.00
C HIS A 282 -10.04 -32.24 41.85
N SER A 283 -9.17 -32.58 42.79
CA SER A 283 -7.90 -32.01 43.19
C SER A 283 -6.73 -32.43 42.29
N GLU A 284 -5.74 -31.54 42.21
CA GLU A 284 -4.28 -31.75 42.15
C GLU A 284 -3.71 -32.91 41.30
N SER A 285 -2.87 -32.58 40.31
CA SER A 285 -1.42 -32.84 40.43
C SER A 285 -0.60 -32.35 39.21
N GLU A 286 0.60 -31.90 39.59
CA GLU A 286 1.84 -31.51 38.93
C GLU A 286 2.22 -31.90 37.48
N LYS A 287 3.02 -30.96 36.90
CA LYS A 287 4.26 -31.11 36.09
C LYS A 287 4.24 -32.00 34.84
N LEU A 288 4.55 -31.39 33.68
CA LEU A 288 5.80 -31.68 32.95
C LEU A 288 6.04 -30.76 31.74
N ILE A 289 7.34 -30.57 31.51
CA ILE A 289 8.04 -29.78 30.50
C ILE A 289 7.85 -30.42 29.10
N GLY A 290 7.73 -29.59 28.06
CA GLY A 290 7.74 -30.06 26.67
C GLY A 290 8.00 -28.95 25.66
N ASN A 291 9.27 -28.72 25.36
CA ASN A 291 9.75 -27.88 24.25
C ASN A 291 9.11 -28.32 22.92
N SER A 292 8.41 -27.41 22.23
CA SER A 292 8.02 -27.62 20.83
C SER A 292 8.76 -26.64 19.93
N ARG A 293 9.72 -27.17 19.18
CA ARG A 293 10.33 -26.52 18.02
C ARG A 293 9.29 -26.44 16.91
N ILE A 294 8.85 -25.23 16.59
CA ILE A 294 8.04 -25.00 15.38
C ILE A 294 9.00 -24.87 14.20
N GLY A 295 8.90 -25.84 13.28
CA GLY A 295 9.63 -25.87 12.03
C GLY A 295 9.19 -24.75 11.09
N LYS A 296 10.16 -24.19 10.35
CA LYS A 296 9.92 -23.26 9.26
C LYS A 296 9.31 -24.02 8.09
N SER A 297 8.03 -23.81 7.80
CA SER A 297 7.43 -24.22 6.54
C SER A 297 7.67 -23.14 5.49
N ALA A 298 8.24 -23.53 4.35
CA ALA A 298 8.37 -22.67 3.17
C ALA A 298 6.98 -22.24 2.66
N PRO A 299 6.81 -21.01 2.16
CA PRO A 299 5.53 -20.56 1.61
C PRO A 299 5.22 -21.31 0.31
N GLN A 300 4.07 -21.98 0.28
CA GLN A 300 3.49 -22.51 -0.96
C GLN A 300 3.10 -21.34 -1.87
N VAL A 301 3.66 -21.36 -3.10
CA VAL A 301 3.27 -20.49 -4.20
C VAL A 301 1.85 -20.86 -4.62
N TYR A 302 0.88 -20.00 -4.33
CA TYR A 302 -0.46 -20.07 -4.92
C TYR A 302 -0.46 -19.23 -6.20
N GLU A 303 -0.62 -19.89 -7.35
CA GLU A 303 -0.97 -19.24 -8.60
C GLU A 303 -2.47 -18.91 -8.58
N GLU A 304 -2.82 -17.62 -8.52
CA GLU A 304 -4.17 -17.17 -8.85
C GLU A 304 -4.13 -16.30 -10.12
N SER A 305 -4.74 -16.88 -11.15
CA SER A 305 -5.26 -16.35 -12.41
C SER A 305 -5.38 -14.84 -12.54
N THR A 306 -4.50 -14.26 -13.37
CA THR A 306 -4.69 -12.94 -13.98
C THR A 306 -5.73 -13.04 -15.10
N SER A 307 -7.00 -12.76 -14.80
CA SER A 307 -8.05 -12.65 -15.81
C SER A 307 -8.92 -11.43 -15.53
N MET A 308 -8.52 -10.27 -16.06
CA MET A 308 -9.45 -9.23 -16.53
C MET A 308 -8.69 -8.12 -17.26
N PHE A 309 -8.46 -8.29 -18.56
CA PHE A 309 -8.26 -7.18 -19.49
C PHE A 309 -8.78 -7.59 -20.87
N LEU A 310 -9.98 -7.12 -21.21
CA LEU A 310 -10.41 -6.77 -22.57
C LEU A 310 -11.87 -6.30 -22.53
N ARG A 311 -12.07 -4.98 -22.47
CA ARG A 311 -13.29 -4.34 -22.98
C ARG A 311 -12.98 -2.89 -23.34
N ILE A 312 -12.40 -2.70 -24.52
CA ILE A 312 -12.52 -1.43 -25.26
C ILE A 312 -13.83 -1.53 -26.02
N LYS A 313 -14.80 -0.68 -25.71
CA LYS A 313 -15.93 -0.40 -26.59
C LYS A 313 -15.78 1.01 -27.12
N ASN A 314 -15.69 1.08 -28.45
CA ASN A 314 -15.86 2.27 -29.26
C ASN A 314 -17.21 2.93 -28.96
N VAL A 315 -17.20 4.24 -28.70
CA VAL A 315 -18.32 5.12 -28.98
C VAL A 315 -17.72 6.37 -29.61
N SER A 316 -17.96 6.51 -30.91
CA SER A 316 -17.78 7.73 -31.67
C SER A 316 -19.11 8.50 -31.74
N ASP A 317 -18.95 9.81 -31.87
CA ASP A 317 -19.91 10.81 -32.35
C ASP A 317 -21.01 11.27 -31.39
N GLU A 318 -20.79 12.46 -30.81
CA GLU A 318 -21.72 13.57 -31.01
C GLU A 318 -20.97 14.91 -30.95
N THR A 319 -21.11 15.67 -32.03
CA THR A 319 -20.51 16.98 -32.29
C THR A 319 -21.29 18.09 -31.59
N GLU A 320 -20.59 18.98 -30.87
CA GLU A 320 -21.12 20.30 -30.56
C GLU A 320 -20.08 21.40 -30.85
N LYS A 321 -20.56 22.41 -31.58
CA LYS A 321 -19.80 23.52 -32.19
C LYS A 321 -19.40 24.56 -31.13
N GLN A 322 -18.19 25.11 -31.23
CA GLN A 322 -17.82 26.49 -30.83
C GLN A 322 -16.47 26.90 -31.46
N PRO A 323 -16.11 28.21 -31.49
CA PRO A 323 -15.74 28.90 -32.73
C PRO A 323 -14.24 29.06 -33.00
N LYS A 324 -13.97 29.41 -34.26
CA LYS A 324 -12.67 29.69 -34.89
C LYS A 324 -11.84 30.73 -34.13
N THR A 325 -10.62 30.37 -33.76
CA THR A 325 -9.47 31.27 -33.72
C THR A 325 -8.23 30.59 -34.31
N SER A 326 -7.41 31.40 -34.98
CA SER A 326 -6.30 31.08 -35.87
C SER A 326 -5.08 30.45 -35.19
N SER A 327 -4.55 29.34 -35.74
CA SER A 327 -3.17 28.89 -35.50
C SER A 327 -2.69 27.87 -36.56
N ASP A 328 -2.41 28.34 -37.78
CA ASP A 328 -1.91 27.50 -38.89
C ASP A 328 -0.39 27.20 -38.84
N GLU A 329 0.28 27.37 -37.69
CA GLU A 329 1.73 27.10 -37.57
C GLU A 329 2.12 25.98 -36.59
N VAL A 330 1.16 25.34 -35.92
CA VAL A 330 1.45 24.27 -34.93
C VAL A 330 1.18 22.86 -35.48
N MET A 331 0.33 22.72 -36.51
CA MET A 331 -0.12 21.40 -37.02
C MET A 331 0.93 20.64 -37.86
N ALA A 332 2.01 21.29 -38.32
CA ALA A 332 3.04 20.63 -39.13
C ALA A 332 4.06 19.83 -38.31
N LYS A 333 4.19 20.08 -37.00
CA LYS A 333 5.15 19.37 -36.13
C LYS A 333 4.59 18.09 -35.51
N ASP A 334 3.28 18.03 -35.26
CA ASP A 334 2.64 16.86 -34.66
C ASP A 334 2.41 15.70 -35.65
N SER A 335 2.25 16.01 -36.95
CA SER A 335 2.11 14.99 -38.00
C SER A 335 3.38 14.14 -38.20
N ASN A 336 4.57 14.75 -38.08
CA ASN A 336 5.85 14.05 -38.20
C ASN A 336 6.16 13.15 -36.99
N PHE A 337 5.67 13.51 -35.79
CA PHE A 337 5.86 12.68 -34.60
C PHE A 337 5.04 11.39 -34.68
N MET A 338 3.75 11.49 -35.06
CA MET A 338 2.86 10.35 -35.25
C MET A 338 3.37 9.37 -36.34
N GLN A 339 3.91 9.88 -37.45
CA GLN A 339 4.47 9.00 -38.50
C GLN A 339 5.74 8.27 -38.05
N THR A 340 6.57 8.89 -37.20
CA THR A 340 7.78 8.28 -36.66
C THR A 340 7.45 7.15 -35.68
N GLU A 341 6.42 7.34 -34.85
CA GLU A 341 5.96 6.33 -33.89
C GLU A 341 5.31 5.12 -34.58
N ILE A 342 4.53 5.34 -35.64
CA ILE A 342 3.96 4.27 -36.47
C ILE A 342 5.07 3.45 -37.16
N GLN A 343 6.12 4.11 -37.68
CA GLN A 343 7.25 3.40 -38.30
C GLN A 343 8.08 2.60 -37.30
N MET A 344 8.30 3.10 -36.08
CA MET A 344 8.96 2.34 -35.01
C MET A 344 8.15 1.10 -34.63
N ASN A 345 6.85 1.23 -34.44
CA ASN A 345 5.99 0.11 -34.07
C ASN A 345 5.91 -0.96 -35.18
N GLN A 346 5.88 -0.56 -36.45
CA GLN A 346 5.96 -1.52 -37.56
C GLN A 346 7.29 -2.26 -37.64
N LYS A 347 8.40 -1.62 -37.27
CA LYS A 347 9.74 -2.24 -37.24
C LYS A 347 9.87 -3.25 -36.08
N VAL A 348 9.28 -2.95 -34.92
CA VAL A 348 9.24 -3.87 -33.77
C VAL A 348 8.42 -5.12 -34.10
N VAL A 349 7.23 -4.96 -34.69
CA VAL A 349 6.37 -6.10 -35.07
C VAL A 349 7.05 -7.00 -36.11
N LYS A 350 7.77 -6.43 -37.09
CA LYS A 350 8.54 -7.22 -38.07
C LYS A 350 9.68 -8.02 -37.42
N ASN A 351 10.37 -7.46 -36.42
CA ASN A 351 11.46 -8.15 -35.71
C ASN A 351 10.94 -9.27 -34.78
N VAL A 352 9.80 -9.07 -34.12
CA VAL A 352 9.17 -10.10 -33.29
C VAL A 352 8.70 -11.29 -34.16
N ASN A 353 8.11 -11.01 -35.32
CA ASN A 353 7.67 -12.05 -36.24
C ASN A 353 8.84 -12.83 -36.86
N SER A 354 9.98 -12.18 -37.19
CA SER A 354 11.14 -12.92 -37.71
C SER A 354 11.78 -13.82 -36.65
N THR A 355 11.81 -13.38 -35.39
CA THR A 355 12.35 -14.15 -34.25
C THR A 355 11.47 -15.36 -33.93
N ALA A 356 10.15 -15.18 -33.93
CA ALA A 356 9.19 -16.28 -33.73
C ALA A 356 9.27 -17.34 -34.85
N VAL A 357 9.46 -16.92 -36.11
CA VAL A 357 9.65 -17.85 -37.24
C VAL A 357 10.98 -18.60 -37.13
N HIS A 358 12.03 -17.97 -36.60
CA HIS A 358 13.33 -18.62 -36.42
C HIS A 358 13.32 -19.65 -35.28
N LEU A 359 12.65 -19.33 -34.17
CA LEU A 359 12.47 -20.27 -33.06
C LEU A 359 11.55 -21.44 -33.42
N GLY A 360 10.50 -21.20 -34.21
CA GLY A 360 9.61 -22.26 -34.70
C GLY A 360 10.31 -23.27 -35.62
N LYS A 361 11.27 -22.83 -36.45
CA LYS A 361 12.05 -23.74 -37.31
C LYS A 361 13.00 -24.63 -36.51
N ASN A 362 13.68 -24.09 -35.50
CA ASN A 362 14.59 -24.87 -34.66
C ASN A 362 13.87 -25.95 -33.84
N VAL A 363 12.61 -25.71 -33.45
CA VAL A 363 11.79 -26.72 -32.75
C VAL A 363 11.35 -27.84 -33.71
N ILE A 364 11.04 -27.52 -34.96
CA ILE A 364 10.66 -28.54 -35.96
C ILE A 364 11.86 -29.42 -36.34
N ASP A 365 13.06 -28.84 -36.46
CA ASP A 365 14.29 -29.59 -36.78
C ASP A 365 14.75 -30.54 -35.64
N LEU A 366 14.36 -30.23 -34.39
CA LEU A 366 14.60 -31.10 -33.23
C LEU A 366 13.65 -32.31 -33.20
N TYR A 367 12.43 -32.18 -33.73
CA TYR A 367 11.45 -33.27 -33.75
C TYR A 367 11.55 -34.18 -34.99
N GLN A 368 12.37 -33.85 -35.98
CA GLN A 368 12.58 -34.68 -37.17
C GLN A 368 13.86 -35.53 -37.09
N ASN A 369 14.63 -35.43 -36.01
CA ASN A 369 15.86 -36.20 -35.78
C ASN A 369 15.78 -37.16 -34.57
N GLU A 370 14.57 -37.38 -34.04
CA GLU A 370 14.19 -38.53 -33.19
C GLU A 370 13.27 -39.45 -33.98
#